data_AF-A0A3D0RQC9-F1
#
_entry.id   AF-A0A3D0RQC9-F1
#
_cell.length_a   1.000
_cell.length_b   1.000
_cell.length_c   1.000
_cell.angle_alpha   90.00
_cell.angle_beta   90.00
_cell.angle_gamma   90.00
#
_symmetry.space_group_name_H-M   'P 1'
#
loop_
_entity.id
_entity.type
_entity.pdbx_description
1 polymer ?
#
loop_
_entity_poly.entity_id
_entity_poly.type
_entity_poly.pdbx_seq_one_letter_code
_entity_poly.pdbx_strand_id
1 'polypeptide(L)'
;MFKKKSNLFLYVFLIIVLSACNLPSGETATEEVEVSDLALTVTAQALLLQNSPTPEFTATPQFTGTPELTATPSIPQVSVSTNTNCRTGPGVVYDLIGGLNVGQTAEVVGKNSSTGYWIIKLP
;
A
#
# COMPACT_ATOMS: atom_id res chain seq x y z
N MET A 1 -60.71 63.18 5.86
CA MET A 1 -59.48 62.39 6.10
C MET A 1 -59.72 60.86 6.19
N PHE A 2 -60.74 60.29 5.51
CA PHE A 2 -61.13 58.86 5.64
C PHE A 2 -60.90 57.97 4.40
N LYS A 3 -60.59 58.53 3.22
CA LYS A 3 -60.49 57.75 1.95
C LYS A 3 -59.23 56.87 1.81
N LYS A 4 -58.08 57.28 2.35
CA LYS A 4 -56.83 56.47 2.28
C LYS A 4 -56.85 55.21 3.16
N LYS A 5 -57.53 55.26 4.31
CA LYS A 5 -57.64 54.12 5.23
C LYS A 5 -58.61 53.05 4.69
N SER A 6 -59.68 53.47 4.01
CA SER A 6 -60.64 52.55 3.37
C SER A 6 -60.03 51.80 2.18
N ASN A 7 -59.21 52.46 1.36
CA ASN A 7 -58.50 51.80 0.26
C ASN A 7 -57.43 50.81 0.78
N LEU A 8 -56.72 51.16 1.85
CA LEU A 8 -55.77 50.24 2.49
C LEU A 8 -56.48 48.99 3.05
N PHE A 9 -57.65 49.18 3.67
CA PHE A 9 -58.46 48.08 4.20
C PHE A 9 -58.97 47.15 3.09
N LEU A 10 -59.34 47.70 1.93
CA LEU A 10 -59.83 46.92 0.79
C LEU A 10 -58.73 46.05 0.16
N TYR A 11 -57.49 46.54 0.10
CA TYR A 11 -56.34 45.74 -0.35
C TYR A 11 -55.97 44.62 0.64
N VAL A 12 -56.03 44.90 1.95
CA VAL A 12 -55.75 43.87 2.98
C VAL A 12 -56.81 42.77 2.96
N PHE A 13 -58.09 43.13 2.77
CA PHE A 13 -59.16 42.14 2.65
C PHE A 13 -59.04 41.29 1.38
N LEU A 14 -58.61 41.88 0.26
CA LEU A 14 -58.37 41.15 -0.99
C LEU A 14 -57.26 40.09 -0.84
N ILE A 15 -56.16 40.41 -0.14
CA ILE A 15 -55.04 39.47 0.07
C ILE A 15 -55.45 38.29 0.97
N ILE A 16 -56.33 38.49 1.96
CA ILE A 16 -56.79 37.42 2.87
C ILE A 16 -57.66 36.38 2.14
N VAL A 17 -58.47 36.81 1.16
CA VAL A 17 -59.34 35.90 0.39
C VAL A 17 -58.54 35.01 -0.57
N LEU A 18 -57.38 35.48 -1.08
CA LEU A 18 -56.50 34.67 -1.93
C LEU A 18 -55.72 33.57 -1.17
N SER A 19 -55.63 33.61 0.16
CA SER A 19 -54.92 32.60 0.96
C SER A 19 -55.79 31.47 1.52
N ALA A 20 -57.10 31.43 1.20
CA ALA A 20 -58.03 30.44 1.78
C ALA A 20 -58.29 29.19 0.91
N CYS A 21 -57.74 29.09 -0.29
CA CYS A 21 -58.07 28.02 -1.24
C CYS A 21 -57.14 26.80 -1.19
N ASN A 22 -56.87 26.24 -0.01
CA ASN A 22 -56.34 24.86 0.11
C ASN A 22 -56.64 24.23 1.49
N LEU A 23 -57.89 24.34 1.97
CA LEU A 23 -58.37 23.46 3.04
C LEU A 23 -59.00 22.21 2.40
N PRO A 24 -58.48 20.99 2.63
CA PRO A 24 -59.14 19.78 2.18
C PRO A 24 -60.41 19.57 3.01
N SER A 25 -61.57 19.77 2.39
CA SER A 25 -62.84 19.19 2.83
C SER A 25 -62.89 17.75 2.33
N GLY A 26 -62.78 16.78 3.25
CA GLY A 26 -62.79 15.36 2.93
C GLY A 26 -63.45 14.58 4.06
N GLU A 27 -64.63 14.06 3.74
CA GLU A 27 -65.58 13.28 4.52
C GLU A 27 -65.05 11.89 4.89
N THR A 28 -65.51 11.37 6.03
CA THR A 28 -65.33 10.00 6.53
C THR A 28 -66.00 8.97 5.62
N ALA A 29 -65.25 8.00 5.08
CA ALA A 29 -65.68 6.64 4.69
C ALA A 29 -64.46 5.90 4.09
N THR A 30 -63.85 4.92 4.76
CA THR A 30 -64.15 3.48 4.70
C THR A 30 -62.94 2.75 4.09
N GLU A 31 -62.58 1.63 4.70
CA GLU A 31 -61.48 0.72 4.38
C GLU A 31 -61.38 0.37 2.88
N GLU A 32 -60.18 0.46 2.31
CA GLU A 32 -59.60 -0.67 1.55
C GLU A 32 -58.07 -0.55 1.53
N VAL A 33 -57.44 -1.65 1.93
CA VAL A 33 -56.03 -1.73 2.31
C VAL A 33 -55.20 -2.00 1.05
N GLU A 34 -54.62 -0.96 0.46
CA GLU A 34 -53.69 -1.06 -0.68
C GLU A 34 -52.25 -1.27 -0.18
N VAL A 35 -51.91 -2.51 0.21
CA VAL A 35 -50.58 -2.88 0.75
C VAL A 35 -49.50 -3.03 -0.34
N SER A 36 -49.87 -2.91 -1.61
CA SER A 36 -49.03 -3.30 -2.75
C SER A 36 -47.88 -2.33 -3.03
N ASP A 37 -48.14 -1.02 -3.06
CA ASP A 37 -47.15 -0.02 -3.51
C ASP A 37 -46.04 0.23 -2.49
N LEU A 38 -46.36 0.12 -1.20
CA LEU A 38 -45.36 0.24 -0.14
C LEU A 38 -44.45 -0.98 -0.10
N ALA A 39 -44.98 -2.18 -0.37
CA ALA A 39 -44.21 -3.42 -0.43
C ALA A 39 -43.19 -3.43 -1.58
N LEU A 40 -43.57 -2.93 -2.76
CA LEU A 40 -42.64 -2.79 -3.89
C LEU A 40 -41.50 -1.82 -3.57
N THR A 41 -41.82 -0.69 -2.93
CA THR A 41 -40.82 0.31 -2.54
C THR A 41 -39.83 -0.23 -1.50
N VAL A 42 -40.32 -0.99 -0.51
CA VAL A 42 -39.47 -1.67 0.48
C VAL A 42 -38.57 -2.72 -0.18
N THR A 43 -39.10 -3.47 -1.15
CA THR A 43 -38.33 -4.49 -1.87
C THR A 43 -37.24 -3.86 -2.75
N ALA A 44 -37.53 -2.74 -3.40
CA ALA A 44 -36.53 -1.98 -4.17
C ALA A 44 -35.40 -1.44 -3.28
N GLN A 45 -35.73 -0.93 -2.09
CA GLN A 45 -34.73 -0.48 -1.12
C GLN A 45 -33.88 -1.65 -0.58
N ALA A 46 -34.46 -2.83 -0.39
CA ALA A 46 -33.73 -4.01 0.04
C ALA A 46 -32.72 -4.52 -1.01
N LEU A 47 -33.05 -4.47 -2.31
CA LEU A 47 -32.12 -4.82 -3.38
C LEU A 47 -30.91 -3.86 -3.45
N LEU A 48 -31.09 -2.58 -3.10
CA LEU A 48 -29.99 -1.61 -3.10
C LEU A 48 -28.95 -1.89 -2.00
N LEU A 49 -29.35 -2.49 -0.88
CA LEU A 49 -28.41 -2.87 0.20
C LEU A 49 -27.64 -4.17 -0.08
N GLN A 50 -28.12 -5.03 -0.99
CA GLN A 50 -27.47 -6.31 -1.32
C GLN A 50 -26.25 -6.16 -2.25
N ASN A 51 -26.12 -5.04 -2.96
CA ASN A 51 -25.02 -4.79 -3.89
C ASN A 51 -23.83 -4.05 -3.28
N SER A 52 -23.71 -4.04 -1.94
CA SER A 52 -22.54 -3.47 -1.29
C SER A 52 -21.32 -4.36 -1.57
N PRO A 53 -20.23 -3.83 -2.17
CA PRO A 53 -19.02 -4.61 -2.36
C PRO A 53 -18.51 -5.07 -0.99
N THR A 54 -18.32 -6.38 -0.85
CA THR A 54 -17.68 -6.94 0.35
C THR A 54 -16.27 -6.35 0.44
N PRO A 55 -15.86 -5.78 1.59
CA PRO A 55 -14.50 -5.28 1.73
C PRO A 55 -13.53 -6.46 1.55
N GLU A 56 -12.72 -6.38 0.49
CA GLU A 56 -11.66 -7.35 0.24
C GLU A 56 -10.55 -7.09 1.26
N PHE A 57 -10.25 -8.10 2.08
CA PHE A 57 -9.15 -8.01 3.03
C PHE A 57 -7.83 -7.93 2.26
N THR A 58 -7.19 -6.77 2.28
CA THR A 58 -5.83 -6.57 1.79
C THR A 58 -4.89 -7.54 2.49
N ALA A 59 -4.08 -8.27 1.72
CA ALA A 59 -3.12 -9.24 2.24
C ALA A 59 -2.21 -8.61 3.31
N THR A 60 -2.07 -9.30 4.44
CA THR A 60 -1.19 -8.92 5.55
C THR A 60 0.26 -8.86 5.05
N PRO A 61 1.04 -7.82 5.39
CA PRO A 61 2.45 -7.76 5.00
C PRO A 61 3.21 -8.97 5.52
N GLN A 62 3.88 -9.69 4.62
CA GLN A 62 4.73 -10.82 4.98
C GLN A 62 6.05 -10.30 5.54
N PHE A 63 6.36 -10.63 6.79
CA PHE A 63 7.65 -10.34 7.38
C PHE A 63 8.74 -11.13 6.64
N THR A 64 9.63 -10.42 5.96
CA THR A 64 10.89 -10.99 5.48
C THR A 64 11.78 -11.28 6.68
N GLY A 65 12.20 -12.53 6.86
CA GLY A 65 13.03 -12.95 7.98
C GLY A 65 14.31 -12.12 8.11
N THR A 66 14.78 -11.93 9.34
CA THR A 66 16.08 -11.33 9.63
C THR A 66 17.18 -12.13 8.93
N PRO A 67 18.15 -11.49 8.25
CA PRO A 67 19.27 -12.21 7.65
C PRO A 67 20.02 -13.01 8.71
N GLU A 68 20.35 -14.25 8.39
CA GLU A 68 21.15 -15.11 9.26
C GLU A 68 22.59 -14.58 9.32
N LEU A 69 23.14 -14.51 10.54
CA LEU A 69 24.52 -14.05 10.73
C LEU A 69 25.49 -15.13 10.25
N THR A 70 26.22 -14.84 9.18
CA THR A 70 27.33 -15.69 8.74
C THR A 70 28.59 -15.40 9.54
N ALA A 71 29.27 -16.44 10.02
CA ALA A 71 30.54 -16.28 10.74
C ALA A 71 31.61 -15.66 9.82
N THR A 72 32.23 -14.57 10.27
CA THR A 72 33.42 -14.02 9.60
C THR A 72 34.59 -14.99 9.82
N PRO A 73 35.26 -15.46 8.76
CA PRO A 73 36.42 -16.33 8.92
C PRO A 73 37.50 -15.62 9.75
N SER A 74 38.01 -16.31 10.76
CA SER A 74 39.03 -15.75 11.67
C SER A 74 40.39 -15.55 10.99
N ILE A 75 40.59 -16.18 9.82
CA ILE A 75 41.85 -16.18 9.07
C ILE A 75 41.58 -15.57 7.68
N PRO A 76 42.37 -14.57 7.24
CA PRO A 76 42.21 -13.99 5.91
C PRO A 76 42.52 -15.04 4.83
N GLN A 77 41.64 -15.14 3.84
CA GLN A 77 41.83 -16.00 2.69
C GLN A 77 41.88 -15.20 1.40
N VAL A 78 42.60 -15.74 0.40
CA VAL A 78 42.67 -15.19 -0.94
C VAL A 78 42.36 -16.27 -1.98
N SER A 79 41.75 -15.85 -3.08
CA SER A 79 41.57 -16.64 -4.29
C SER A 79 42.13 -15.86 -5.48
N VAL A 80 42.33 -16.55 -6.60
CA VAL A 80 42.87 -15.95 -7.82
C VAL A 80 41.87 -16.07 -8.97
N SER A 81 41.85 -15.05 -9.83
CA SER A 81 41.06 -15.04 -11.06
C SER A 81 41.73 -15.78 -12.21
N THR A 82 43.01 -16.14 -12.07
CA THR A 82 43.79 -16.90 -13.06
C THR A 82 44.82 -17.75 -12.32
N ASN A 83 45.15 -18.94 -12.84
CA ASN A 83 46.18 -19.81 -12.26
C ASN A 83 47.46 -19.01 -12.04
N THR A 84 47.88 -18.94 -10.79
CA THR A 84 48.96 -18.05 -10.35
C THR A 84 50.12 -18.87 -9.82
N ASN A 85 51.33 -18.56 -10.30
CA ASN A 85 52.56 -19.17 -9.81
C ASN A 85 52.94 -18.62 -8.44
N CYS A 86 53.20 -19.51 -7.48
CA CYS A 86 53.70 -19.17 -6.16
C CYS A 86 55.22 -19.31 -6.15
N ARG A 87 55.91 -18.24 -5.73
CA ARG A 87 57.38 -18.16 -5.74
C ARG A 87 57.91 -17.81 -4.35
N THR A 88 59.19 -18.08 -4.11
CA THR A 88 59.87 -17.72 -2.85
C THR A 88 59.96 -16.20 -2.62
N GLY A 89 59.70 -15.39 -3.64
CA GLY A 89 59.62 -13.95 -3.55
C GLY A 89 58.88 -13.29 -4.73
N PRO A 90 58.85 -11.95 -4.76
CA PRO A 90 58.06 -11.19 -5.73
C PRO A 90 58.69 -11.16 -7.13
N GLY A 91 58.07 -11.84 -8.09
CA GLY A 91 58.43 -11.77 -9.50
C GLY A 91 59.18 -13.00 -10.01
N VAL A 92 59.45 -13.02 -11.31
CA VAL A 92 59.94 -14.22 -12.03
C VAL A 92 61.39 -14.61 -11.70
N VAL A 93 62.15 -13.71 -11.07
CA VAL A 93 63.54 -13.96 -10.65
C VAL A 93 63.65 -14.90 -9.45
N TYR A 94 62.55 -15.12 -8.71
CA TYR A 94 62.49 -16.00 -7.55
C TYR A 94 62.03 -17.40 -7.95
N ASP A 95 62.46 -18.43 -7.24
CA ASP A 95 62.15 -19.82 -7.56
C ASP A 95 60.66 -20.14 -7.48
N LEU A 96 60.17 -20.94 -8.43
CA LEU A 96 58.81 -21.47 -8.44
C LEU A 96 58.69 -22.61 -7.41
N ILE A 97 57.77 -22.46 -6.46
CA ILE A 97 57.56 -23.45 -5.38
C ILE A 97 56.17 -24.08 -5.42
N GLY A 98 55.26 -23.56 -6.24
CA GLY A 98 53.91 -24.10 -6.39
C GLY A 98 53.03 -23.19 -7.21
N GLY A 99 51.72 -23.38 -7.08
CA GLY A 99 50.72 -22.53 -7.70
C GLY A 99 49.42 -22.53 -6.92
N LEU A 100 48.65 -21.46 -7.10
CA LEU A 100 47.27 -21.35 -6.65
C LEU A 100 46.39 -21.35 -7.91
N ASN A 101 45.58 -22.39 -8.06
CA ASN A 101 44.67 -22.53 -9.20
C ASN A 101 43.34 -21.82 -8.94
N VAL A 102 42.66 -21.45 -10.02
CA VAL A 102 41.29 -20.91 -9.91
C VAL A 102 40.38 -21.94 -9.23
N GLY A 103 39.57 -21.48 -8.28
CA GLY A 103 38.70 -22.32 -7.46
C GLY A 103 39.34 -22.78 -6.14
N GLN A 104 40.65 -22.61 -5.97
CA GLN A 104 41.30 -22.81 -4.67
C GLN A 104 41.31 -21.50 -3.86
N THR A 105 41.32 -21.66 -2.53
CA THR A 105 41.62 -20.58 -1.59
C THR A 105 42.87 -20.92 -0.80
N ALA A 106 43.59 -19.89 -0.38
CA ALA A 106 44.76 -20.06 0.48
C ALA A 106 44.72 -19.07 1.64
N GLU A 107 45.28 -19.50 2.78
CA GLU A 107 45.49 -18.63 3.94
C GLU A 107 46.54 -17.57 3.60
N VAL A 108 46.21 -16.31 3.90
CA VAL A 108 47.12 -15.18 3.79
C VAL A 108 47.91 -15.03 5.08
N VAL A 109 49.24 -15.08 4.99
CA VAL A 109 50.15 -14.86 6.12
C VAL A 109 50.81 -13.48 6.10
N GLY A 110 50.68 -12.75 5.00
CA GLY A 110 51.18 -11.38 4.90
C GLY A 110 50.97 -10.75 3.53
N LYS A 111 51.27 -9.45 3.46
CA LYS A 111 51.31 -8.68 2.21
C LYS A 111 52.56 -7.82 2.21
N ASN A 112 53.32 -7.88 1.12
CA ASN A 112 54.38 -6.92 0.90
C ASN A 112 53.77 -5.63 0.34
N SER A 113 53.80 -4.55 1.13
CA SER A 113 53.24 -3.25 0.73
C SER A 113 54.00 -2.58 -0.40
N SER A 114 55.31 -2.83 -0.51
CA SER A 114 56.17 -2.24 -1.54
C SER A 114 55.98 -2.91 -2.91
N THR A 115 55.85 -4.25 -2.95
CA THR A 115 55.72 -5.00 -4.21
C THR A 115 54.28 -5.35 -4.57
N GLY A 116 53.36 -5.26 -3.61
CA GLY A 116 51.96 -5.65 -3.77
C GLY A 116 51.69 -7.16 -3.73
N TYR A 117 52.73 -7.99 -3.53
CA TYR A 117 52.58 -9.45 -3.47
C TYR A 117 51.96 -9.91 -2.16
N TRP A 118 51.08 -10.91 -2.28
CA TRP A 118 50.52 -11.65 -1.15
C TRP A 118 51.41 -12.83 -0.81
N ILE A 119 51.56 -13.09 0.48
CA ILE A 119 52.29 -14.23 1.03
C ILE A 119 51.24 -15.19 1.58
N ILE A 120 51.23 -16.41 1.07
CA ILE A 120 50.22 -17.41 1.39
C ILE A 120 50.86 -18.71 1.86
N LYS A 121 50.11 -19.53 2.61
CA LYS A 121 50.43 -20.94 2.75
C LYS A 121 50.01 -21.66 1.47
N LEU A 122 50.90 -22.46 0.89
CA LEU A 122 50.54 -23.31 -0.23
C LEU A 122 49.43 -24.27 0.22
N PRO A 123 48.34 -24.40 -0.56
CA PRO A 123 47.19 -25.25 -0.21
C PRO A 123 47.54 -26.75 -0.26
#